data_AF-A0A3S0RSV0-F1
#
_entry.id   AF-A0A3S0RSV0-F1
#
_cell.length_a   1.000
_cell.length_b   1.000
_cell.length_c   1.000
_cell.angle_alpha   90.00
_cell.angle_beta   90.00
_cell.angle_gamma   90.00
#
_symmetry.space_group_name_H-M   'P 1'
#
loop_
_entity.id
_entity.type
_entity.pdbx_description
1 polymer ?
#
loop_
_entity_poly.entity_id
_entity_poly.type
_entity_poly.pdbx_seq_one_letter_code
_entity_poly.pdbx_strand_id
1 'polypeptide(L)'
;MNDVKETMQFDPIEVQVVLERMYLDGEYSQEIVSETIWSMEDFWAKYEDWELIDMTENKVVFREYVDDISPLLKTNGYFGISSDGTLTIFNGRPQTSKIIHTFFQLDMGKLESKKQEELKKGIRIKNKDRYVEVLETFKHYTLDKQAN
;
A
#
# COMPACT_ATOMS: atom_id res chain seq x y z
N MET A 1 50.46 9.44 -24.15
CA MET A 1 49.17 9.57 -24.87
C MET A 1 48.12 9.83 -23.82
N ASN A 2 47.37 10.91 -23.96
CA ASN A 2 46.52 11.49 -22.92
C ASN A 2 45.21 10.71 -22.80
N ASP A 3 45.04 10.00 -21.69
CA ASP A 3 43.74 9.56 -21.18
C ASP A 3 42.99 10.76 -20.61
N VAL A 4 42.29 11.50 -21.48
CA VAL A 4 41.23 12.41 -21.03
C VAL A 4 39.92 11.61 -21.03
N LYS A 5 39.64 10.96 -19.90
CA LYS A 5 38.25 10.63 -19.59
C LYS A 5 37.58 11.96 -19.28
N GLU A 6 36.90 12.53 -20.28
CA GLU A 6 35.93 13.60 -20.08
C GLU A 6 34.88 13.09 -19.09
N THR A 7 35.11 13.34 -17.80
CA THR A 7 34.06 13.30 -16.80
C THR A 7 33.14 14.46 -17.15
N MET A 8 32.03 14.16 -17.83
CA MET A 8 30.94 15.11 -18.03
C MET A 8 30.47 15.56 -16.65
N GLN A 9 30.96 16.70 -16.20
CA GLN A 9 30.57 17.32 -14.95
C GLN A 9 29.25 18.03 -15.24
N PHE A 10 28.15 17.33 -15.00
CA PHE A 10 26.83 17.96 -14.92
C PHE A 10 26.80 18.77 -13.63
N ASP A 11 26.40 20.04 -13.70
CA ASP A 11 26.07 20.80 -12.49
C ASP A 11 25.06 20.00 -11.66
N PRO A 12 25.25 19.90 -10.33
CA PRO A 12 24.36 19.12 -9.48
C PRO A 12 22.93 19.64 -9.63
N ILE A 13 22.02 18.76 -10.06
CA ILE A 13 20.62 19.10 -10.27
C ILE A 13 19.85 18.79 -8.99
N GLU A 14 19.22 19.79 -8.38
CA GLU A 14 18.31 19.57 -7.27
C GLU A 14 16.93 19.18 -7.81
N VAL A 15 16.48 17.97 -7.48
CA VAL A 15 15.15 17.48 -7.85
C VAL A 15 14.38 17.02 -6.62
N GLN A 16 13.06 17.16 -6.66
CA GLN A 16 12.18 16.52 -5.69
C GLN A 16 11.81 15.12 -6.17
N VAL A 17 12.29 14.11 -5.48
CA VAL A 17 11.93 12.72 -5.69
C VAL A 17 10.70 12.41 -4.85
N VAL A 18 9.60 12.04 -5.50
CA VAL A 18 8.38 11.55 -4.86
C VAL A 18 8.36 10.05 -4.98
N LEU A 19 8.47 9.37 -3.83
CA LEU A 19 8.43 7.93 -3.71
C LEU A 19 7.03 7.51 -3.28
N GLU A 20 6.33 6.83 -4.16
CA GLU A 20 5.00 6.28 -3.94
C GLU A 20 5.11 4.78 -3.64
N ARG A 21 4.73 4.34 -2.45
CA ARG A 21 4.63 2.91 -2.12
C ARG A 21 3.17 2.50 -2.09
N MET A 22 2.80 1.56 -2.96
CA MET A 22 1.48 0.94 -2.96
C MET A 22 1.55 -0.42 -2.30
N TYR A 23 0.84 -0.59 -1.18
CA TYR A 23 0.73 -1.87 -0.48
C TYR A 23 -0.49 -2.65 -0.96
N LEU A 24 -0.48 -3.97 -0.75
CA LEU A 24 -1.59 -4.85 -1.13
C LEU A 24 -2.92 -4.49 -0.45
N ASP A 25 -2.84 -3.85 0.72
CA ASP A 25 -4.02 -3.44 1.47
C ASP A 25 -4.70 -2.16 0.98
N GLY A 26 -4.13 -1.54 -0.05
CA GLY A 26 -4.63 -0.29 -0.60
C GLY A 26 -4.16 0.95 0.15
N GLU A 27 -3.36 0.80 1.21
CA GLU A 27 -2.60 1.93 1.72
C GLU A 27 -1.56 2.40 0.70
N TYR A 28 -1.46 3.72 0.64
CA TYR A 28 -0.55 4.44 -0.21
C TYR A 28 0.30 5.33 0.69
N SER A 29 1.61 5.20 0.55
CA SER A 29 2.57 6.06 1.24
C SER A 29 3.30 6.91 0.22
N GLN A 30 3.34 8.22 0.47
CA GLN A 30 4.10 9.16 -0.33
C GLN A 30 5.21 9.75 0.52
N GLU A 31 6.43 9.65 0.05
CA GLU A 31 7.60 10.30 0.64
C GLU A 31 8.18 11.28 -0.38
N ILE A 32 8.46 12.52 0.06
CA ILE A 32 9.07 13.54 -0.79
C ILE A 32 10.48 13.78 -0.26
N VAL A 33 11.47 13.52 -1.11
CA VAL A 33 12.89 13.65 -0.80
C VAL A 33 13.50 14.65 -1.76
N SER A 34 14.15 15.70 -1.24
CA SER A 34 14.99 16.56 -2.06
C SER A 34 16.34 15.88 -2.25
N GLU A 35 16.66 15.52 -3.49
CA GLU A 35 17.94 14.91 -3.85
C GLU A 35 18.73 15.82 -4.79
N THR A 36 20.04 15.85 -4.57
CA THR A 36 20.98 16.53 -5.45
C THR A 36 21.64 15.47 -6.34
N ILE A 37 21.29 15.45 -7.62
CA ILE A 37 21.80 14.51 -8.61
C ILE A 37 23.17 14.99 -9.09
N TRP A 38 24.21 14.28 -8.67
CA TRP A 38 25.59 14.47 -9.16
C TRP A 38 25.86 13.69 -10.45
N SER A 39 25.12 12.59 -10.63
CA SER A 39 25.26 11.65 -11.74
C SER A 39 23.88 11.03 -12.00
N MET A 40 23.39 11.17 -13.23
CA MET A 40 22.13 10.56 -13.61
C MET A 40 22.21 9.04 -13.51
N GLU A 41 23.34 8.43 -13.85
CA GLU A 41 23.52 6.97 -13.76
C GLU A 41 23.37 6.47 -12.33
N ASP A 42 24.03 7.13 -11.36
CA ASP A 42 23.90 6.78 -9.94
C ASP A 42 22.47 7.01 -9.41
N PHE A 43 21.82 8.08 -9.87
CA PHE A 43 20.43 8.37 -9.52
C PHE A 43 19.49 7.27 -10.01
N TRP A 44 19.58 6.86 -11.27
CA TRP A 44 18.74 5.79 -11.81
C TRP A 44 19.05 4.43 -11.18
N ALA A 45 20.32 4.12 -10.91
CA ALA A 45 20.72 2.89 -10.22
C ALA A 45 20.11 2.80 -8.82
N LYS A 46 20.03 3.92 -8.09
CA LYS A 46 19.41 3.95 -6.75
C LYS A 46 17.91 3.61 -6.77
N TYR A 47 17.23 3.87 -7.88
CA TYR A 47 15.80 3.65 -8.07
C TYR A 47 15.52 2.58 -9.12
N GLU A 48 16.46 1.67 -9.39
CA GLU A 48 16.32 0.64 -10.43
C GLU A 48 15.14 -0.32 -10.19
N ASP A 49 14.84 -0.58 -8.92
CA ASP A 49 13.70 -1.40 -8.49
C ASP A 49 12.36 -0.65 -8.51
N TRP A 50 12.38 0.67 -8.77
CA TRP A 50 11.19 1.51 -8.76
C TRP A 50 10.69 1.81 -10.18
N GLU A 51 9.37 1.85 -10.34
CA GLU A 51 8.74 2.23 -11.59
C GLU A 51 8.69 3.76 -11.71
N LEU A 52 9.29 4.33 -12.77
CA LEU A 52 9.17 5.74 -13.06
C LEU A 52 7.75 6.05 -13.58
N ILE A 53 6.97 6.79 -12.81
CA ILE A 53 5.60 7.19 -13.16
C ILE A 53 5.58 8.50 -13.93
N ASP A 54 6.37 9.48 -13.45
CA ASP A 54 6.40 10.82 -14.03
C ASP A 54 7.75 11.48 -13.79
N MET A 55 8.20 12.32 -14.72
CA MET A 55 9.44 13.06 -14.60
C MET A 55 9.30 14.45 -15.23
N THR A 56 9.68 15.46 -14.45
CA THR A 56 9.73 16.87 -14.84
C THR A 56 11.09 17.45 -14.47
N GLU A 57 11.39 18.68 -14.92
CA GLU A 57 12.71 19.31 -14.71
C GLU A 57 13.13 19.37 -13.22
N ASN A 58 12.17 19.53 -12.30
CA ASN A 58 12.45 19.69 -10.87
C ASN A 58 11.82 18.61 -9.99
N LYS A 59 11.15 17.61 -10.57
CA LYS A 59 10.42 16.58 -9.82
C LYS A 59 10.38 15.26 -10.56
N VAL A 60 10.67 14.18 -9.84
CA VAL A 60 10.61 12.79 -10.32
C VAL A 60 9.62 12.03 -9.45
N VAL A 61 8.73 11.25 -10.04
CA VAL A 61 7.76 10.41 -9.33
C VAL A 61 8.07 8.96 -9.62
N PHE A 62 8.48 8.25 -8.58
CA PHE A 62 8.69 6.81 -8.61
C PHE A 62 7.59 6.11 -7.85
N ARG A 63 7.22 4.92 -8.30
CA ARG A 63 6.27 4.06 -7.63
C ARG A 63 6.83 2.66 -7.47
N GLU A 64 6.66 2.13 -6.27
CA GLU A 64 6.99 0.76 -5.92
C GLU A 64 5.70 0.04 -5.51
N TYR A 65 5.48 -1.13 -6.10
CA TYR A 65 4.42 -2.04 -5.69
C TYR A 65 4.98 -3.00 -4.66
N VAL A 66 4.63 -2.76 -3.40
CA VAL A 66 5.07 -3.61 -2.30
C VAL A 66 4.11 -4.79 -2.22
N ASP A 67 4.62 -5.99 -2.52
CA ASP A 67 3.88 -7.26 -2.40
C ASP A 67 3.69 -7.70 -0.93
N ASP A 68 3.44 -6.74 -0.05
CA ASP A 68 3.22 -6.93 1.37
C ASP A 68 2.16 -5.93 1.86
N ILE A 69 1.62 -6.19 3.05
CA ILE A 69 0.73 -5.28 3.75
C ILE A 69 1.54 -4.18 4.45
N SER A 70 0.91 -3.02 4.63
CA SER A 70 1.52 -1.86 5.25
C SER A 70 2.03 -2.17 6.67
N PRO A 71 3.11 -1.50 7.13
CA PRO A 71 3.56 -1.61 8.52
C PRO A 71 2.48 -1.24 9.54
N LEU A 72 1.57 -0.33 9.16
CA LEU A 72 0.44 0.08 9.99
C LEU A 72 -0.50 -1.10 10.24
N LEU A 73 -0.86 -1.84 9.19
CA LEU A 73 -1.68 -3.04 9.30
C LEU A 73 -0.98 -4.17 10.05
N LYS A 74 0.32 -4.38 9.83
CA LYS A 74 1.08 -5.40 10.58
C LYS A 74 1.08 -5.13 12.09
N THR A 75 1.19 -3.86 12.46
CA THR A 75 1.28 -3.45 13.87
C THR A 75 -0.09 -3.50 14.53
N ASN A 76 -1.07 -2.81 13.93
CA ASN A 76 -2.36 -2.52 14.53
C ASN A 76 -3.57 -2.81 13.63
N GLY A 77 -3.40 -3.49 12.49
CA GLY A 77 -4.52 -3.81 11.60
C GLY A 77 -5.43 -4.89 12.16
N TYR A 78 -6.74 -4.60 12.18
CA TYR A 78 -7.78 -5.59 12.47
C TYR A 78 -8.86 -5.54 11.40
N PHE A 79 -9.23 -6.69 10.85
CA PHE A 79 -10.47 -6.81 10.09
C PHE A 79 -11.64 -6.75 11.04
N GLY A 80 -12.59 -5.88 10.74
CA GLY A 80 -13.86 -5.80 11.40
C GLY A 80 -14.99 -5.67 10.41
N ILE A 81 -16.21 -5.66 10.95
CA ILE A 81 -17.40 -5.34 10.19
C ILE A 81 -17.96 -4.01 10.72
N SER A 82 -18.24 -3.08 9.81
CA SER A 82 -18.91 -1.83 10.15
C SER A 82 -20.39 -2.09 10.48
N SER A 83 -21.07 -1.10 11.06
CA SER A 83 -22.48 -1.19 11.46
C SER A 83 -23.43 -1.52 10.31
N ASP A 84 -23.04 -1.17 9.08
CA ASP A 84 -23.76 -1.42 7.83
C ASP A 84 -23.44 -2.80 7.22
N GLY A 85 -22.61 -3.62 7.85
CA GLY A 85 -22.24 -4.94 7.34
C GLY A 85 -21.04 -4.93 6.38
N THR A 86 -20.31 -3.82 6.27
CA THR A 86 -19.16 -3.71 5.38
C THR A 86 -17.88 -4.21 6.03
N LEU A 87 -17.13 -5.06 5.30
CA LEU A 87 -15.81 -5.53 5.70
C LEU A 87 -14.82 -4.37 5.61
N THR A 88 -14.24 -4.02 6.75
CA THR A 88 -13.40 -2.83 6.90
C THR A 88 -12.19 -3.17 7.76
N ILE A 89 -11.04 -2.60 7.43
CA ILE A 89 -9.83 -2.68 8.24
C ILE A 89 -9.77 -1.45 9.14
N PHE A 90 -9.56 -1.72 10.42
CA PHE A 90 -9.45 -0.73 11.47
C PHE A 90 -8.02 -0.68 12.00
N ASN A 91 -7.56 0.52 12.34
CA ASN A 91 -6.33 0.74 13.08
C ASN A 91 -6.60 0.54 14.58
N GLY A 92 -6.58 -0.71 15.02
CA GLY A 92 -6.99 -1.16 16.35
C GLY A 92 -8.36 -1.84 16.34
N ARG A 93 -9.03 -1.90 17.49
CA ARG A 93 -10.28 -2.66 17.63
C ARG A 93 -11.48 -1.93 16.98
N PRO A 94 -12.39 -2.65 16.31
CA PRO A 94 -13.48 -2.10 15.48
C PRO A 94 -14.57 -1.28 16.20
N GLN A 95 -14.36 -0.81 17.45
CA GLN A 95 -15.33 -0.01 18.21
C GLN A 95 -14.89 1.43 18.47
N THR A 96 -13.59 1.75 18.39
CA THR A 96 -13.04 3.09 18.72
C THR A 96 -11.94 3.54 17.76
N SER A 97 -11.67 2.73 16.73
CA SER A 97 -10.52 2.88 15.86
C SER A 97 -10.84 3.61 14.57
N LYS A 98 -9.81 4.25 14.01
CA LYS A 98 -9.88 4.85 12.67
C LYS A 98 -10.01 3.74 11.62
N ILE A 99 -10.93 3.95 10.69
CA ILE A 99 -11.05 3.14 9.47
C ILE A 99 -9.83 3.44 8.61
N ILE A 100 -9.08 2.39 8.24
CA ILE A 100 -7.96 2.49 7.31
C ILE A 100 -8.50 2.30 5.90
N HIS A 101 -9.19 1.19 5.66
CA HIS A 101 -9.67 0.83 4.33
C HIS A 101 -10.97 0.04 4.39
N THR A 102 -11.87 0.30 3.44
CA THR A 102 -13.18 -0.34 3.34
C THR A 102 -13.22 -1.17 2.06
N PHE A 103 -13.57 -2.45 2.17
CA PHE A 103 -13.56 -3.39 1.06
C PHE A 103 -14.94 -3.51 0.41
N PHE A 104 -15.79 -4.39 0.96
CA PHE A 104 -17.07 -4.76 0.37
C PHE A 104 -18.11 -5.11 1.43
N GLN A 105 -19.38 -4.97 1.08
CA GLN A 105 -20.49 -5.31 1.98
C GLN A 105 -20.70 -6.82 2.04
N LEU A 106 -20.76 -7.36 3.25
CA LEU A 106 -20.98 -8.78 3.50
C LEU A 106 -22.46 -9.08 3.72
N ASP A 107 -22.89 -10.20 3.16
CA ASP A 107 -24.22 -10.76 3.40
C ASP A 107 -24.23 -11.41 4.78
N MET A 108 -24.64 -10.64 5.79
CA MET A 108 -24.81 -11.13 7.16
C MET A 108 -25.87 -12.24 7.28
N GLY A 109 -26.71 -12.46 6.27
CA GLY A 109 -27.63 -13.60 6.25
C GLY A 109 -26.93 -14.90 5.86
N LYS A 110 -25.96 -14.84 4.92
CA LYS A 110 -25.18 -16.00 4.48
C LYS A 110 -23.94 -16.26 5.32
N LEU A 111 -23.44 -15.24 6.01
CA LEU A 111 -22.22 -15.37 6.80
C LEU A 111 -22.48 -16.17 8.08
N GLU A 112 -21.65 -17.17 8.34
CA GLU A 112 -21.76 -18.00 9.55
C GLU A 112 -21.68 -17.15 10.82
N SER A 113 -22.54 -17.42 11.82
CA SER A 113 -22.61 -16.64 13.06
C SER A 113 -21.25 -16.55 13.79
N LYS A 114 -20.44 -17.62 13.71
CA LYS A 114 -19.09 -17.63 14.28
C LYS A 114 -18.17 -16.61 13.60
N LYS A 115 -18.16 -16.55 12.27
CA LYS A 115 -17.35 -15.59 11.50
C LYS A 115 -17.80 -14.15 11.74
N GLN A 116 -19.12 -13.93 11.86
CA GLN A 116 -19.66 -12.63 12.25
C GLN A 116 -19.14 -12.18 13.62
N GLU A 117 -19.15 -13.08 14.61
CA GLU A 117 -18.59 -12.78 15.92
C GLU A 117 -17.09 -12.49 15.87
N GLU A 118 -16.33 -13.21 15.05
CA GLU A 118 -14.89 -12.96 14.88
C GLU A 118 -14.64 -11.58 14.27
N LEU A 119 -15.39 -11.18 13.23
CA LEU A 119 -15.32 -9.83 12.67
C LEU A 119 -15.76 -8.75 13.67
N LYS A 120 -16.81 -8.99 14.46
CA LYS A 120 -17.24 -8.06 15.51
C LYS A 120 -16.20 -7.91 16.62
N LYS A 121 -15.48 -8.99 16.97
CA LYS A 121 -14.37 -8.97 17.94
C LYS A 121 -13.11 -8.32 17.34
N GLY A 122 -12.95 -8.40 16.03
CA GLY A 122 -11.79 -7.92 15.28
C GLY A 122 -10.79 -9.05 15.05
N ILE A 123 -10.48 -9.35 13.79
CA ILE A 123 -9.49 -10.35 13.40
C ILE A 123 -8.17 -9.65 13.17
N ARG A 124 -7.15 -9.96 13.99
CA ARG A 124 -5.84 -9.33 13.87
C ARG A 124 -5.14 -9.74 12.58
N ILE A 125 -4.61 -8.76 11.87
CA ILE A 125 -3.76 -8.92 10.70
C ILE A 125 -2.32 -8.96 11.19
N LYS A 126 -1.62 -10.07 10.95
CA LYS A 126 -0.21 -10.23 11.35
C LYS A 126 0.74 -10.22 10.16
N ASN A 127 0.27 -10.69 9.02
CA ASN A 127 1.04 -10.87 7.80
C ASN A 127 0.10 -10.83 6.59
N LYS A 128 0.70 -10.73 5.40
CA LYS A 128 0.00 -10.79 4.13
C LYS A 128 -0.85 -12.06 3.98
N ASP A 129 -0.33 -13.22 4.38
CA ASP A 129 -1.02 -14.50 4.21
C ASP A 129 -2.39 -14.51 4.91
N ARG A 130 -2.43 -14.08 6.18
CA ARG A 130 -3.67 -13.94 6.93
C ARG A 130 -4.60 -12.86 6.34
N TYR A 131 -4.03 -11.81 5.77
CA TYR A 131 -4.79 -10.78 5.09
C TYR A 131 -5.51 -11.33 3.86
N VAL A 132 -4.79 -12.07 3.00
CA VAL A 132 -5.34 -12.69 1.79
C VAL A 132 -6.37 -13.76 2.16
N GLU A 133 -6.06 -14.65 3.11
CA GLU A 133 -6.96 -15.72 3.54
C GLU A 133 -8.31 -15.19 4.04
N VAL A 134 -8.28 -14.13 4.86
CA VAL A 134 -9.49 -13.47 5.37
C VAL A 134 -10.27 -12.88 4.20
N LEU A 135 -9.63 -12.09 3.33
CA LEU A 135 -10.31 -11.51 2.18
C LEU A 135 -10.94 -12.56 1.28
N GLU A 136 -10.21 -13.62 0.90
CA GLU A 136 -10.74 -14.69 0.06
C GLU A 136 -11.91 -15.40 0.73
N THR A 137 -11.78 -15.73 2.01
CA THR A 137 -12.87 -16.35 2.79
C THR A 137 -14.13 -15.49 2.75
N PHE A 138 -14.00 -14.18 3.01
CA PHE A 138 -15.13 -13.26 3.10
C PHE A 138 -15.66 -12.81 1.75
N LYS A 139 -14.83 -12.84 0.70
CA LYS A 139 -15.22 -12.53 -0.68
C LYS A 139 -16.30 -13.48 -1.20
N HIS A 140 -16.36 -14.72 -0.72
CA HIS A 140 -17.45 -15.65 -1.04
C HIS A 140 -18.81 -15.26 -0.43
N TYR A 141 -18.82 -14.35 0.55
CA TYR A 141 -20.01 -13.89 1.27
C TYR A 141 -20.34 -12.43 0.97
N THR A 142 -19.76 -11.85 -0.08
CA THR A 142 -20.14 -10.50 -0.54
C THR A 142 -21.61 -10.47 -0.94
N LEU A 143 -22.27 -9.33 -0.70
CA LEU A 143 -23.61 -9.04 -1.25
C LEU A 143 -23.59 -8.88 -2.78
N ASP A 144 -22.41 -8.86 -3.38
CA ASP A 144 -22.20 -8.71 -4.80
C ASP A 144 -22.48 -10.03 -5.57
N LYS A 145 -23.75 -10.17 -5.96
CA LYS A 145 -24.07 -10.62 -7.32
C LYS A 145 -23.99 -9.39 -8.24
N GLN A 146 -22.81 -9.04 -8.75
CA GLN A 146 -22.72 -8.46 -10.09
C GLN A 146 -22.24 -9.54 -11.04
N ALA A 147 -23.21 -10.37 -11.45
CA ALA A 147 -23.27 -10.71 -12.86
C ALA A 147 -23.72 -9.44 -13.59
N ASN A 148 -22.79 -8.75 -14.25
CA ASN A 148 -23.00 -8.11 -15.54
C ASN A 148 -21.68 -7.64 -16.13
#